data_AF-A0A8D2NS41-F1
#
_entry.id   AF-A0A8D2NS41-F1
#
_cell.length_a   1.000
_cell.length_b   1.000
_cell.length_c   1.000
_cell.angle_alpha   90.00
_cell.angle_beta   90.00
_cell.angle_gamma   90.00
#
_symmetry.space_group_name_H-M   'P 1'
#
loop_
_entity.id
_entity.type
_entity.pdbx_description
1 polymer ?
#
loop_
_entity_poly.entity_id
_entity_poly.type
_entity_poly.pdbx_seq_one_letter_code
_entity_poly.pdbx_strand_id
1 'polypeptide(L)'
;MNFFQCFQISCQGATTITTFAVFLRDKVEPALRRAVYERTAKAIAEDMQGKFLDFRGNRANLEVSILKYLAEQENFEYFRQYLMFPKEFFQSYIKRQVKSYCLDGSRRLEKFLDSSLSLLYRNILSAASLSSQIVKDRTDREDKVSLWLDEFCRELTEVISLPRSDLKGIEHQEVSDIEFLSSAMEDNLDDLRDRLQKEFAAANMNSFSTQPHTILAEHFSGCWEQCPFCGAVCTNTMQGHDGDHQLVFHRPQGVKGWRWIETDHLVIDICSSDVASDCTFRIGDNKSIPYKRYRDAGPPYSTWNILPDPSMQAYWKWFVSHFQTHLEALYNRKFQGKGEIPEAWRRITKEEALSELDKH
;
A
#
# COMPACT_ATOMS: atom_id res chain seq x y z
N MET A 1 -38.94 -8.96 54.86
CA MET A 1 -38.63 -8.15 53.67
C MET A 1 -39.87 -8.13 52.80
N ASN A 2 -40.44 -6.96 52.51
CA ASN A 2 -41.73 -6.85 51.79
C ASN A 2 -41.48 -6.98 50.26
N PHE A 3 -42.39 -7.61 49.51
CA PHE A 3 -42.22 -7.90 48.08
C PHE A 3 -41.84 -6.65 47.25
N PHE A 4 -42.45 -5.52 47.59
CA PHE A 4 -42.16 -4.22 46.96
C PHE A 4 -40.69 -3.76 47.15
N GLN A 5 -40.09 -4.02 48.31
CA GLN A 5 -38.70 -3.63 48.60
C GLN A 5 -37.71 -4.52 47.84
N CYS A 6 -38.00 -5.81 47.70
CA CYS A 6 -37.23 -6.71 46.85
C CYS A 6 -37.32 -6.31 45.37
N PHE A 7 -38.53 -5.92 44.91
CA PHE A 7 -38.74 -5.41 43.56
C PHE A 7 -37.93 -4.12 43.29
N GLN A 8 -37.96 -3.15 44.21
CA GLN A 8 -37.16 -1.92 44.08
C GLN A 8 -35.65 -2.18 44.00
N ILE A 9 -35.12 -3.07 44.84
CA ILE A 9 -33.69 -3.44 44.82
C ILE A 9 -33.33 -4.11 43.49
N SER A 10 -34.19 -5.00 42.99
CA SER A 10 -34.01 -5.64 41.69
C SER A 10 -34.03 -4.63 40.53
N CYS A 11 -34.96 -3.66 40.54
CA CYS A 11 -35.01 -2.60 39.53
C CYS A 11 -33.77 -1.69 39.54
N GLN A 12 -33.25 -1.36 40.73
CA GLN A 12 -32.03 -0.56 40.85
C GLN A 12 -30.80 -1.32 40.31
N GLY A 13 -30.65 -2.60 40.68
CA GLY A 13 -29.59 -3.45 40.15
C GLY A 13 -29.63 -3.59 38.63
N ALA A 14 -30.82 -3.79 38.06
CA ALA A 14 -31.02 -3.84 36.62
C ALA A 14 -30.62 -2.52 35.93
N THR A 15 -30.98 -1.38 36.52
CA THR A 15 -30.64 -0.04 35.99
C THR A 15 -29.12 0.19 35.98
N THR A 16 -28.41 -0.22 37.04
CA THR A 16 -26.94 -0.11 37.11
C THR A 16 -26.28 -0.94 36.02
N ILE A 17 -26.73 -2.18 35.81
CA ILE A 17 -26.17 -3.09 34.80
C ILE A 17 -26.41 -2.57 33.38
N THR A 18 -27.61 -2.05 33.08
CA THR A 18 -27.88 -1.42 31.78
C THR A 18 -26.99 -0.19 31.57
N THR A 19 -26.77 0.63 32.60
CA THR A 19 -25.90 1.81 32.51
C THR A 19 -24.44 1.42 32.27
N PHE A 20 -23.96 0.36 32.93
CA PHE A 20 -22.64 -0.21 32.70
C PHE A 20 -22.48 -0.66 31.23
N ALA A 21 -23.43 -1.45 30.73
CA ALA A 21 -23.37 -1.99 29.37
C ALA A 21 -23.41 -0.87 28.31
N VAL A 22 -24.25 0.14 28.52
CA VAL A 22 -24.33 1.34 27.68
C VAL A 22 -23.00 2.09 27.66
N PHE A 23 -22.40 2.37 28.83
CA PHE A 23 -21.13 3.08 28.90
C PHE A 23 -20.02 2.31 28.17
N LEU A 24 -19.94 0.99 28.39
CA LEU A 24 -18.93 0.17 27.77
C LEU A 24 -19.11 0.12 26.24
N ARG A 25 -20.35 -0.06 25.76
CA ARG A 25 -20.69 0.02 24.34
C ARG A 25 -20.24 1.34 23.72
N ASP A 26 -20.47 2.47 24.40
CA ASP A 26 -20.09 3.80 23.91
C ASP A 26 -18.55 3.97 23.79
N LYS A 27 -17.77 3.22 24.59
CA LYS A 27 -16.30 3.16 24.47
C LYS A 27 -15.85 2.17 23.39
N VAL A 28 -16.54 1.03 23.28
CA VAL A 28 -16.26 -0.02 22.29
C VAL A 28 -16.56 0.45 20.88
N GLU A 29 -17.65 1.16 20.64
CA GLU A 29 -18.08 1.60 19.31
C GLU A 29 -16.99 2.30 18.48
N PRO A 30 -16.36 3.39 18.94
CA PRO A 30 -15.32 4.07 18.16
C PRO A 30 -14.07 3.20 17.96
N ALA A 31 -13.72 2.36 18.94
CA ALA A 31 -12.59 1.44 18.84
C ALA A 31 -12.85 0.32 17.82
N LEU A 32 -14.04 -0.28 17.85
CA LEU A 32 -14.51 -1.27 16.88
C LEU A 32 -14.58 -0.69 15.47
N ARG A 33 -15.17 0.50 15.30
CA ARG A 33 -15.25 1.18 14.00
C ARG A 33 -13.87 1.37 13.37
N ARG A 34 -12.90 1.85 14.16
CA ARG A 34 -11.51 2.03 13.71
C ARG A 34 -10.87 0.69 13.31
N ALA A 35 -10.98 -0.32 14.17
CA ALA A 35 -10.40 -1.63 13.94
C ALA A 35 -10.99 -2.33 12.71
N VAL A 36 -12.29 -2.14 12.41
CA VAL A 36 -12.91 -2.66 11.19
C VAL A 36 -12.24 -2.09 9.94
N TYR A 37 -12.05 -0.78 9.87
CA TYR A 37 -11.39 -0.15 8.72
C TYR A 37 -9.92 -0.57 8.59
N GLU A 38 -9.15 -0.59 9.68
CA GLU A 38 -7.75 -1.00 9.68
C GLU A 38 -7.60 -2.46 9.23
N ARG A 39 -8.40 -3.36 9.79
CA ARG A 39 -8.42 -4.78 9.41
C ARG A 39 -8.83 -4.95 7.94
N THR A 40 -9.87 -4.25 7.51
CA THR A 40 -10.37 -4.35 6.14
C THR A 40 -9.33 -3.86 5.14
N ALA A 41 -8.60 -2.78 5.45
CA ALA A 41 -7.54 -2.29 4.58
C ALA A 41 -6.42 -3.32 4.41
N LYS A 42 -5.99 -3.93 5.52
CA LYS A 42 -5.00 -5.01 5.50
C LYS A 42 -5.50 -6.24 4.72
N ALA A 43 -6.73 -6.67 4.96
CA ALA A 43 -7.32 -7.82 4.29
C ALA A 43 -7.44 -7.61 2.76
N ILE A 44 -7.80 -6.41 2.31
CA ILE A 44 -7.82 -6.06 0.88
C ILE A 44 -6.41 -6.16 0.28
N ALA A 45 -5.40 -5.59 0.95
CA ALA A 45 -4.01 -5.64 0.48
C ALA A 45 -3.50 -7.09 0.37
N GLU A 46 -3.70 -7.89 1.42
CA GLU A 46 -3.30 -9.31 1.46
C GLU A 46 -4.00 -10.14 0.38
N ASP A 47 -5.30 -9.93 0.20
CA ASP A 47 -6.08 -10.66 -0.80
C ASP A 47 -5.68 -10.30 -2.23
N MET A 48 -5.32 -9.03 -2.48
CA MET A 48 -4.79 -8.60 -3.77
C MET A 48 -3.40 -9.17 -4.04
N GLN A 49 -2.51 -9.22 -3.04
CA GLN A 49 -1.20 -9.88 -3.18
C GLN A 49 -1.33 -11.37 -3.53
N GLY A 50 -2.34 -12.07 -2.98
CA GLY A 50 -2.60 -13.46 -3.31
C GLY A 50 -3.14 -13.69 -4.72
N LYS A 51 -3.99 -12.76 -5.22
CA LYS A 51 -4.78 -12.97 -6.45
C LYS A 51 -4.25 -12.28 -7.69
N PHE A 52 -3.63 -11.11 -7.57
CA PHE A 52 -3.17 -10.32 -8.71
C PHE A 52 -1.74 -10.63 -9.05
N LEU A 53 -1.48 -10.95 -10.32
CA LEU A 53 -0.13 -11.16 -10.83
C LEU A 53 0.76 -9.94 -10.59
N ASP A 54 0.20 -8.74 -10.74
CA ASP A 54 0.89 -7.46 -10.52
C ASP A 54 1.49 -7.30 -9.13
N PHE A 55 0.87 -7.92 -8.13
CA PHE A 55 1.25 -7.82 -6.73
C PHE A 55 1.88 -9.11 -6.20
N ARG A 56 2.26 -10.03 -7.10
CA ARG A 56 3.08 -11.20 -6.75
C ARG A 56 4.55 -10.86 -6.90
N GLY A 57 5.32 -11.17 -5.85
CA GLY A 57 6.77 -10.99 -5.86
C GLY A 57 7.20 -9.63 -5.33
N ASN A 58 8.25 -9.08 -5.92
CA ASN A 58 8.89 -7.85 -5.46
C ASN A 58 8.58 -6.66 -6.38
N ARG A 59 9.20 -5.51 -6.09
CA ARG A 59 9.01 -4.27 -6.85
C ARG A 59 9.33 -4.40 -8.34
N ALA A 60 10.28 -5.24 -8.75
CA ALA A 60 10.60 -5.45 -10.16
C ALA A 60 9.44 -6.13 -10.89
N ASN A 61 8.74 -7.07 -10.25
CA ASN A 61 7.53 -7.69 -10.81
C ASN A 61 6.40 -6.65 -11.01
N LEU A 62 6.25 -5.72 -10.06
CA LEU A 62 5.32 -4.60 -10.20
C LEU A 62 5.73 -3.68 -11.36
N GLU A 63 7.02 -3.39 -11.52
CA GLU A 63 7.51 -2.58 -12.63
C GLU A 63 7.21 -3.22 -13.98
N VAL A 64 7.43 -4.54 -14.13
CA VAL A 64 7.05 -5.29 -15.34
C VAL A 64 5.56 -5.13 -15.63
N SER A 65 4.70 -5.24 -14.62
CA SER A 65 3.26 -5.09 -14.77
C SER A 65 2.86 -3.67 -15.18
N ILE A 66 3.54 -2.66 -14.64
CA ILE A 66 3.40 -1.26 -15.04
C ILE A 66 3.83 -1.04 -16.50
N LEU A 67 4.94 -1.63 -16.93
CA LEU A 67 5.40 -1.53 -18.32
C LEU A 67 4.39 -2.17 -19.28
N LYS A 68 3.86 -3.36 -18.94
CA LYS A 68 2.78 -3.98 -19.72
C LYS A 68 1.55 -3.07 -19.82
N TYR A 69 1.09 -2.55 -18.67
CA TYR A 69 -0.02 -1.61 -18.63
C TYR A 69 0.24 -0.38 -19.51
N LEU A 70 1.42 0.23 -19.42
CA LEU A 70 1.78 1.40 -20.23
C LEU A 70 1.73 1.09 -21.73
N ALA A 71 2.27 -0.07 -22.13
CA ALA A 71 2.25 -0.53 -23.51
C ALA A 71 0.84 -0.93 -24.00
N GLU A 72 -0.04 -1.41 -23.12
CA GLU A 72 -1.45 -1.66 -23.46
C GLU A 72 -2.24 -0.36 -23.65
N GLN A 73 -1.95 0.67 -22.85
CA GLN A 73 -2.63 1.96 -22.96
C GLN A 73 -2.16 2.78 -24.18
N GLU A 74 -0.93 2.56 -24.64
CA GLU A 74 -0.26 3.32 -25.71
C GLU A 74 -0.41 4.85 -25.57
N ASN A 75 -0.52 5.33 -24.33
CA ASN A 75 -0.70 6.75 -24.01
C ASN A 75 0.63 7.37 -23.56
N PHE A 76 1.22 8.19 -24.43
CA PHE A 76 2.52 8.81 -24.15
C PHE A 76 2.54 9.64 -22.87
N GLU A 77 1.43 10.27 -22.47
CA GLU A 77 1.39 11.06 -21.23
C GLU A 77 1.55 10.17 -19.99
N TYR A 78 1.02 8.95 -20.00
CA TYR A 78 1.29 7.98 -18.93
C TYR A 78 2.74 7.54 -18.91
N PHE A 79 3.35 7.29 -20.08
CA PHE A 79 4.78 7.04 -20.16
C PHE A 79 5.58 8.23 -19.61
N ARG A 80 5.27 9.45 -20.02
CA ARG A 80 5.92 10.67 -19.54
C ARG A 80 5.86 10.78 -18.02
N GLN A 81 4.69 10.52 -17.42
CA GLN A 81 4.53 10.52 -15.96
C GLN A 81 5.38 9.43 -15.30
N TYR A 82 5.38 8.20 -15.82
CA TYR A 82 6.24 7.13 -15.31
C TYR A 82 7.74 7.46 -15.42
N LEU A 83 8.16 8.07 -16.54
CA LEU A 83 9.57 8.42 -16.78
C LEU A 83 10.06 9.56 -15.86
N MET A 84 9.22 10.58 -15.66
CA MET A 84 9.56 11.79 -14.88
C MET A 84 9.30 11.65 -13.38
N PHE A 85 8.26 10.90 -13.00
CA PHE A 85 7.75 10.78 -11.64
C PHE A 85 7.42 9.31 -11.33
N PRO A 86 8.42 8.41 -11.34
CA PRO A 86 8.19 6.98 -11.22
C PRO A 86 7.52 6.61 -9.90
N LYS A 87 7.89 7.25 -8.78
CA LYS A 87 7.29 6.98 -7.47
C LYS A 87 5.78 7.26 -7.46
N GLU A 88 5.41 8.44 -7.96
CA GLU A 88 4.03 8.90 -8.05
C GLU A 88 3.24 8.02 -9.02
N PHE A 89 3.84 7.60 -10.12
CA PHE A 89 3.20 6.71 -11.09
C PHE A 89 2.91 5.33 -10.48
N PHE A 90 3.87 4.73 -9.78
CA PHE A 90 3.65 3.45 -9.07
C PHE A 90 2.50 3.58 -8.06
N GLN A 91 2.49 4.63 -7.25
CA GLN A 91 1.42 4.87 -6.28
C GLN A 91 0.05 5.04 -6.96
N SER A 92 0.00 5.79 -8.07
CA SER A 92 -1.22 5.99 -8.86
C SER A 92 -1.71 4.69 -9.50
N TYR A 93 -0.79 3.87 -10.01
CA TYR A 93 -1.08 2.56 -10.57
C TYR A 93 -1.69 1.61 -9.53
N ILE A 94 -1.02 1.44 -8.38
CA ILE A 94 -1.53 0.61 -7.28
C ILE A 94 -2.91 1.09 -6.82
N LYS A 95 -3.08 2.41 -6.66
CA LYS A 95 -4.37 3.01 -6.29
C LYS A 95 -5.48 2.69 -7.30
N ARG A 96 -5.16 2.71 -8.60
CA ARG A 96 -6.10 2.36 -9.67
C ARG A 96 -6.51 0.90 -9.60
N GLN A 97 -5.54 0.00 -9.41
CA GLN A 97 -5.81 -1.44 -9.29
C GLN A 97 -6.66 -1.76 -8.06
N VAL A 98 -6.34 -1.16 -6.90
CA VAL A 98 -7.15 -1.32 -5.67
C VAL A 98 -8.57 -0.80 -5.87
N LYS A 99 -8.74 0.39 -6.46
CA LYS A 99 -10.08 0.94 -6.74
C LYS A 99 -10.88 0.04 -7.66
N SER A 100 -10.27 -0.41 -8.76
CA SER A 100 -10.89 -1.35 -9.69
C SER A 100 -11.33 -2.61 -8.95
N TYR A 101 -10.45 -3.18 -8.13
CA TYR A 101 -10.72 -4.40 -7.38
C TYR A 101 -11.87 -4.30 -6.37
N CYS A 102 -11.89 -3.20 -5.61
CA CYS A 102 -12.90 -2.99 -4.57
C CYS A 102 -14.27 -2.61 -5.14
N LEU A 103 -14.29 -1.96 -6.32
CA LEU A 103 -15.48 -1.31 -6.89
C LEU A 103 -15.95 -1.95 -8.21
N ASP A 104 -15.53 -3.17 -8.52
CA ASP A 104 -15.87 -3.94 -9.74
C ASP A 104 -17.35 -4.38 -9.87
N GLY A 105 -18.25 -3.83 -9.06
CA GLY A 105 -19.67 -4.20 -9.02
C GLY A 105 -19.98 -5.45 -8.18
N SER A 106 -18.99 -6.22 -7.71
CA SER A 106 -19.21 -7.43 -6.89
C SER A 106 -19.48 -7.16 -5.39
N ARG A 107 -19.65 -5.87 -5.04
CA ARG A 107 -19.76 -5.35 -3.64
C ARG A 107 -18.61 -5.85 -2.76
N ARG A 108 -17.40 -5.97 -3.31
CA ARG A 108 -16.26 -6.57 -2.64
C ARG A 108 -15.85 -5.82 -1.38
N LEU A 109 -15.82 -4.49 -1.46
CA LEU A 109 -15.53 -3.62 -0.31
C LEU A 109 -16.46 -3.90 0.87
N GLU A 110 -17.77 -3.94 0.61
CA GLU A 110 -18.78 -4.24 1.62
C GLU A 110 -18.59 -5.62 2.24
N LYS A 111 -18.31 -6.65 1.43
CA LYS A 111 -18.02 -8.00 1.94
C LYS A 111 -16.80 -8.03 2.87
N PHE A 112 -15.75 -7.28 2.56
CA PHE A 112 -14.58 -7.17 3.44
C PHE A 112 -14.91 -6.46 4.75
N LEU A 113 -15.69 -5.38 4.70
CA LEU A 113 -16.13 -4.64 5.88
C LEU A 113 -17.02 -5.51 6.77
N ASP A 114 -17.99 -6.21 6.18
CA ASP A 114 -18.90 -7.12 6.87
C ASP A 114 -18.16 -8.31 7.51
N SER A 115 -17.19 -8.90 6.78
CA SER A 115 -16.34 -9.98 7.32
C SER A 115 -15.49 -9.49 8.49
N SER A 116 -14.92 -8.28 8.38
CA SER A 116 -14.10 -7.69 9.45
C SER A 116 -14.93 -7.34 10.67
N LEU A 117 -16.11 -6.73 10.48
CA LEU A 117 -17.06 -6.44 11.55
C LEU A 117 -17.50 -7.72 12.26
N SER A 118 -17.93 -8.74 11.51
CA SER A 118 -18.39 -10.02 12.06
C SER A 118 -17.33 -10.71 12.92
N LEU A 119 -16.07 -10.68 12.48
CA LEU A 119 -14.98 -11.26 13.25
C LEU A 119 -14.69 -10.47 14.53
N LEU A 120 -14.53 -9.15 14.42
CA LEU A 120 -14.21 -8.30 15.58
C LEU A 120 -15.35 -8.30 16.59
N TYR A 121 -16.59 -8.30 16.12
CA TYR A 121 -17.79 -8.48 16.93
C TYR A 121 -17.74 -9.77 17.76
N ARG A 122 -17.46 -10.91 17.11
CA ARG A 122 -17.33 -12.20 17.79
C ARG A 122 -16.21 -12.18 18.84
N ASN A 123 -15.10 -11.51 18.57
CA ASN A 123 -14.00 -11.39 19.53
C ASN A 123 -14.43 -10.58 20.77
N ILE A 124 -15.21 -9.50 20.60
CA ILE A 124 -15.72 -8.70 21.72
C ILE A 124 -16.72 -9.49 22.56
N LEU A 125 -17.66 -10.22 21.93
CA LEU A 125 -18.57 -11.10 22.66
C LEU A 125 -17.82 -12.19 23.43
N SER A 126 -16.81 -12.80 22.79
CA SER A 126 -15.97 -13.79 23.44
C SER A 126 -15.23 -13.21 24.65
N ALA A 127 -14.66 -12.00 24.52
CA ALA A 127 -14.02 -11.30 25.63
C ALA A 127 -15.00 -11.07 26.78
N ALA A 128 -16.19 -10.52 26.51
CA ALA A 128 -17.22 -10.28 27.52
C ALA A 128 -17.64 -11.58 28.24
N SER A 129 -17.83 -12.67 27.50
CA SER A 129 -18.17 -13.98 28.06
C SER A 129 -17.05 -14.54 28.94
N LEU A 130 -15.79 -14.48 28.49
CA LEU A 130 -14.65 -14.97 29.26
C LEU A 130 -14.46 -14.17 30.55
N SER A 131 -14.56 -12.84 30.47
CA SER A 131 -14.50 -11.96 31.64
C SER A 131 -15.60 -12.28 32.65
N SER A 132 -16.83 -12.53 32.18
CA SER A 132 -17.96 -12.92 33.02
C SER A 132 -17.74 -14.28 33.71
N GLN A 133 -17.16 -15.26 33.00
CA GLN A 133 -16.84 -16.57 33.58
C GLN A 133 -15.80 -16.47 34.69
N ILE A 134 -14.77 -15.64 34.51
CA ILE A 134 -13.67 -15.48 35.48
C ILE A 134 -14.15 -14.89 36.81
N VAL A 135 -15.16 -14.02 36.78
CA VAL A 135 -15.69 -13.40 37.99
C VAL A 135 -16.91 -14.13 38.56
N LYS A 136 -17.50 -15.11 37.87
CA LYS A 136 -18.78 -15.74 38.23
C LYS A 136 -18.82 -16.23 39.68
N ASP A 137 -17.82 -17.02 40.09
CA ASP A 137 -17.78 -17.69 41.40
C ASP A 137 -17.12 -16.86 42.52
N ARG A 138 -16.74 -15.61 42.23
CA ARG A 138 -16.16 -14.70 43.22
C ARG A 138 -17.23 -14.20 44.19
N THR A 139 -16.97 -14.45 45.48
CA THR A 139 -17.82 -14.07 46.62
C THR A 139 -17.47 -12.70 47.19
N ASP A 140 -16.25 -12.22 46.95
CA ASP A 140 -15.80 -10.86 47.18
C ASP A 140 -16.47 -9.91 46.18
N ARG A 141 -17.26 -8.96 46.69
CA ARG A 141 -17.90 -7.90 45.89
C ARG A 141 -16.94 -6.75 45.59
N GLU A 142 -16.00 -6.50 46.50
CA GLU A 142 -14.91 -5.55 46.27
C GLU A 142 -14.08 -6.06 45.09
N ASP A 143 -13.82 -5.18 44.12
CA ASP A 143 -13.00 -5.41 42.91
C ASP A 143 -13.55 -6.33 41.81
N LYS A 144 -14.74 -6.91 41.97
CA LYS A 144 -15.34 -7.83 40.96
C LYS A 144 -15.46 -7.20 39.57
N VAL A 145 -15.96 -5.96 39.50
CA VAL A 145 -16.10 -5.21 38.24
C VAL A 145 -14.75 -4.76 37.69
N SER A 146 -13.85 -4.30 38.55
CA SER A 146 -12.51 -3.91 38.13
C SER A 146 -11.76 -5.07 37.46
N LEU A 147 -11.83 -6.26 38.06
CA LEU A 147 -11.24 -7.48 37.49
C LEU A 147 -11.90 -7.88 36.16
N TRP A 148 -13.23 -7.78 36.06
CA TRP A 148 -13.93 -8.04 34.80
C TRP A 148 -13.42 -7.10 33.68
N LEU A 149 -13.22 -5.81 33.99
CA LEU A 149 -12.71 -4.83 33.04
C LEU A 149 -11.24 -5.09 32.65
N ASP A 150 -10.40 -5.49 33.60
CA ASP A 150 -9.01 -5.85 33.35
C ASP A 150 -8.91 -7.04 32.39
N GLU A 151 -9.72 -8.06 32.64
CA GLU A 151 -9.82 -9.25 31.80
C GLU A 151 -10.35 -8.92 30.41
N PHE A 152 -11.43 -8.14 30.33
CA PHE A 152 -12.04 -7.73 29.07
C PHE A 152 -11.06 -6.96 28.18
N CYS A 153 -10.34 -5.99 28.76
CA CYS A 153 -9.29 -5.26 28.06
C CYS A 153 -8.13 -6.17 27.64
N ARG A 154 -7.73 -7.12 28.49
CA ARG A 154 -6.64 -8.06 28.18
C ARG A 154 -6.95 -8.87 26.92
N GLU A 155 -8.13 -9.48 26.85
CA GLU A 155 -8.58 -10.28 25.70
C GLU A 155 -8.68 -9.45 24.40
N LEU A 156 -8.85 -8.13 24.50
CA LEU A 156 -9.02 -7.23 23.36
C LEU A 156 -7.76 -6.48 22.93
N THR A 157 -6.63 -6.65 23.64
CA THR A 157 -5.39 -5.87 23.44
C THR A 157 -4.93 -5.84 21.97
N GLU A 158 -4.96 -6.98 21.29
CA GLU A 158 -4.53 -7.14 19.88
C GLU A 158 -5.70 -7.08 18.89
N VAL A 159 -6.91 -6.78 19.36
CA VAL A 159 -8.16 -6.82 18.58
C VAL A 159 -8.66 -5.41 18.32
N ILE A 160 -8.79 -4.59 19.36
CA ILE A 160 -9.22 -3.20 19.29
C ILE A 160 -8.41 -2.32 20.25
N SER A 161 -8.19 -1.07 19.89
CA SER A 161 -7.55 -0.10 20.78
C SER A 161 -8.57 0.41 21.81
N LEU A 162 -8.67 -0.31 22.94
CA LEU A 162 -9.53 0.02 24.07
C LEU A 162 -8.72 0.02 25.39
N PRO A 163 -8.11 1.16 25.77
CA PRO A 163 -7.34 1.27 27.00
C PRO A 163 -8.20 1.05 28.25
N ARG A 164 -7.71 0.25 29.21
CA ARG A 164 -8.36 0.06 30.52
C ARG A 164 -8.57 1.37 31.30
N SER A 165 -7.72 2.38 31.04
CA SER A 165 -7.87 3.74 31.60
C SER A 165 -9.19 4.41 31.20
N ASP A 166 -9.74 4.09 30.04
CA ASP A 166 -10.95 4.71 29.52
C ASP A 166 -12.21 4.17 30.22
N LEU A 167 -12.05 3.09 30.98
CA LEU A 167 -13.12 2.37 31.67
C LEU A 167 -13.14 2.63 33.19
N LYS A 168 -12.24 3.48 33.73
CA LYS A 168 -12.20 3.80 35.17
C LYS A 168 -13.51 4.35 35.72
N GLY A 169 -14.28 5.07 34.89
CA GLY A 169 -15.55 5.69 35.31
C GLY A 169 -16.63 4.70 35.76
N ILE A 170 -16.48 3.41 35.46
CA ILE A 170 -17.47 2.36 35.79
C ILE A 170 -16.91 1.28 36.72
N GLU A 171 -15.65 1.39 37.16
CA GLU A 171 -14.98 0.31 37.90
C GLU A 171 -15.50 0.09 39.34
N HIS A 172 -16.14 1.11 39.91
CA HIS A 172 -16.74 1.08 41.24
C HIS A 172 -18.25 0.80 41.23
N GLN A 173 -18.85 0.47 40.08
CA GLN A 173 -20.27 0.13 40.02
C GLN A 173 -20.53 -1.22 40.68
N GLU A 174 -21.60 -1.31 41.48
CA GLU A 174 -22.03 -2.59 42.07
C GLU A 174 -22.83 -3.41 41.05
N VAL A 175 -22.17 -4.38 40.41
CA VAL A 175 -22.82 -5.38 39.56
C VAL A 175 -23.06 -6.65 40.36
N SER A 176 -24.31 -6.86 40.79
CA SER A 176 -24.70 -8.05 41.56
C SER A 176 -24.97 -9.28 40.71
N ASP A 177 -25.34 -9.09 39.43
CA ASP A 177 -25.76 -10.14 38.51
C ASP A 177 -24.89 -10.10 37.24
N ILE A 178 -23.86 -10.95 37.21
CA ILE A 178 -22.91 -11.05 36.10
C ILE A 178 -23.54 -11.73 34.87
N GLU A 179 -24.51 -12.62 35.07
CA GLU A 179 -25.21 -13.27 33.96
C GLU A 179 -26.12 -12.26 33.26
N PHE A 180 -26.81 -11.40 34.02
CA PHE A 180 -27.56 -10.28 33.46
C PHE A 180 -26.64 -9.25 32.78
N LEU A 181 -25.46 -8.97 33.36
CA LEU A 181 -24.47 -8.12 32.69
C LEU A 181 -24.04 -8.68 31.33
N SER A 182 -23.72 -9.98 31.26
CA SER A 182 -23.33 -10.62 30.02
C SER A 182 -24.42 -10.53 28.96
N SER A 183 -25.67 -10.76 29.36
CA SER A 183 -26.84 -10.68 28.46
C SER A 183 -27.08 -9.24 27.99
N ALA A 184 -27.03 -8.28 28.92
CA ALA A 184 -27.20 -6.86 28.60
C ALA A 184 -26.08 -6.35 27.67
N MET A 185 -24.86 -6.86 27.81
CA MET A 185 -23.75 -6.57 26.91
C MET A 185 -24.01 -7.12 25.51
N GLU A 186 -24.45 -8.37 25.39
CA GLU A 186 -24.78 -8.99 24.09
C GLU A 186 -25.86 -8.20 23.34
N ASP A 187 -26.97 -7.86 24.01
CA ASP A 187 -28.06 -7.06 23.41
C ASP A 187 -27.57 -5.68 22.93
N ASN A 188 -26.75 -4.99 23.74
CA ASN A 188 -26.20 -3.68 23.40
C ASN A 188 -25.19 -3.75 22.24
N LEU A 189 -24.46 -4.86 22.13
CA LEU A 189 -23.49 -5.09 21.08
C LEU A 189 -24.19 -5.51 19.77
N ASP A 190 -25.28 -6.27 19.82
CA ASP A 190 -26.09 -6.62 18.64
C ASP A 190 -26.68 -5.37 17.98
N ASP A 191 -27.28 -4.45 18.75
CA ASP A 191 -27.78 -3.17 18.21
C ASP A 191 -26.63 -2.34 17.58
N LEU A 192 -25.48 -2.29 18.25
CA LEU A 192 -24.29 -1.62 17.74
C LEU A 192 -23.84 -2.24 16.40
N ARG A 193 -23.79 -3.57 16.31
CA ARG A 193 -23.40 -4.29 15.10
C ARG A 193 -24.34 -3.95 13.95
N ASP A 194 -25.65 -4.02 14.15
CA ASP A 194 -26.64 -3.71 13.11
C ASP A 194 -26.51 -2.27 12.61
N ARG A 195 -26.25 -1.33 13.53
CA ARG A 195 -26.00 0.08 13.19
C ARG A 195 -24.73 0.26 12.39
N LEU A 196 -23.62 -0.36 12.81
CA LEU A 196 -22.34 -0.30 12.08
C LEU A 196 -22.43 -0.99 10.72
N GLN A 197 -23.18 -2.08 10.59
CA GLN A 197 -23.37 -2.77 9.32
C GLN A 197 -24.08 -1.86 8.29
N LYS A 198 -25.10 -1.10 8.73
CA LYS A 198 -25.76 -0.09 7.89
C LYS A 198 -24.83 1.07 7.53
N GLU A 199 -24.02 1.54 8.48
CA GLU A 199 -23.00 2.56 8.24
C GLU A 199 -21.99 2.12 7.16
N PHE A 200 -21.46 0.90 7.29
CA PHE A 200 -20.44 0.36 6.39
C PHE A 200 -20.96 -0.01 5.01
N ALA A 201 -22.25 -0.32 4.86
CA ALA A 201 -22.88 -0.51 3.55
C ALA A 201 -22.81 0.76 2.67
N ALA A 202 -22.71 1.95 3.28
CA ALA A 202 -22.55 3.23 2.59
C ALA A 202 -21.08 3.72 2.53
N ALA A 203 -20.13 2.96 3.08
CA ALA A 203 -18.73 3.33 3.09
C ALA A 203 -18.11 3.31 1.69
N ASN A 204 -17.06 4.10 1.51
CA ASN A 204 -16.29 4.12 0.28
C ASN A 204 -14.79 4.13 0.58
N MET A 205 -13.97 4.12 -0.46
CA MET A 205 -12.51 4.10 -0.29
C MET A 205 -11.99 5.25 0.57
N ASN A 206 -12.62 6.42 0.57
CA ASN A 206 -12.16 7.57 1.38
C ASN A 206 -12.50 7.42 2.88
N SER A 207 -13.25 6.40 3.29
CA SER A 207 -13.59 6.14 4.71
C SER A 207 -12.41 5.62 5.53
N PHE A 208 -11.36 5.11 4.87
CA PHE A 208 -10.20 4.54 5.55
C PHE A 208 -9.20 5.62 5.94
N SER A 209 -8.74 5.61 7.19
CA SER A 209 -7.59 6.41 7.66
C SER A 209 -6.32 6.01 6.91
N THR A 210 -6.01 4.70 6.91
CA THR A 210 -4.94 4.10 6.11
C THR A 210 -5.56 3.33 4.96
N GLN A 211 -5.29 3.80 3.76
CA GLN A 211 -5.88 3.25 2.54
C GLN A 211 -5.23 1.91 2.17
N PRO A 212 -5.98 0.94 1.59
CA PRO A 212 -5.39 -0.34 1.18
C PRO A 212 -4.25 -0.19 0.16
N HIS A 213 -4.36 0.82 -0.74
CA HIS A 213 -3.30 1.12 -1.70
C HIS A 213 -2.03 1.70 -1.07
N THR A 214 -2.13 2.35 0.10
CA THR A 214 -0.96 2.82 0.84
C THR A 214 -0.18 1.64 1.41
N ILE A 215 -0.88 0.66 1.99
CA ILE A 215 -0.27 -0.59 2.51
C ILE A 215 0.47 -1.33 1.40
N LEU A 216 -0.16 -1.48 0.23
CA LEU A 216 0.49 -2.11 -0.93
C LEU A 216 1.68 -1.27 -1.45
N ALA A 217 1.53 0.06 -1.55
CA ALA A 217 2.61 0.92 -2.01
C ALA A 217 3.84 0.89 -1.08
N GLU A 218 3.63 0.78 0.23
CA GLU A 218 4.70 0.57 1.20
C GLU A 218 5.38 -0.79 1.02
N HIS A 219 4.61 -1.84 0.75
CA HIS A 219 5.16 -3.18 0.48
C HIS A 219 6.06 -3.21 -0.76
N PHE A 220 5.68 -2.49 -1.83
CA PHE A 220 6.47 -2.37 -3.07
C PHE A 220 7.41 -1.15 -3.08
N SER A 221 7.67 -0.59 -1.91
CA SER A 221 8.61 0.51 -1.77
C SER A 221 10.05 0.06 -2.04
N GLY A 222 10.93 1.03 -2.26
CA GLY A 222 12.36 0.79 -2.40
C GLY A 222 13.08 2.08 -2.78
N CYS A 223 14.31 1.96 -3.27
CA CYS A 223 15.08 3.10 -3.74
C CYS A 223 14.38 3.79 -4.92
N TRP A 224 14.28 5.12 -4.88
CA TRP A 224 13.69 5.92 -5.96
C TRP A 224 14.73 6.73 -6.74
N GLU A 225 16.01 6.55 -6.42
CA GLU A 225 17.10 7.17 -7.15
C GLU A 225 17.10 6.71 -8.61
N GLN A 226 17.28 7.67 -9.53
CA GLN A 226 17.24 7.43 -10.96
C GLN A 226 18.63 7.53 -11.58
N CYS A 227 18.95 6.60 -12.47
CA CYS A 227 20.22 6.61 -13.19
C CYS A 227 20.41 7.98 -13.86
N PRO A 228 21.55 8.66 -13.67
CA PRO A 228 21.72 10.02 -14.18
C PRO A 228 21.70 10.07 -15.72
N PHE A 229 22.07 8.97 -16.36
CA PHE A 229 22.07 8.83 -17.81
C PHE A 229 20.69 8.47 -18.38
N CYS A 230 20.08 7.34 -17.99
CA CYS A 230 18.83 6.89 -18.63
C CYS A 230 17.55 7.16 -17.83
N GLY A 231 17.67 7.50 -16.55
CA GLY A 231 16.52 7.75 -15.67
C GLY A 231 15.78 6.50 -15.19
N ALA A 232 16.26 5.30 -15.52
CA ALA A 232 15.73 4.07 -14.94
C ALA A 232 16.02 4.05 -13.42
N VAL A 233 15.11 3.44 -12.65
CA VAL A 233 15.11 3.53 -11.19
C VAL A 233 15.97 2.41 -10.60
N CYS A 234 16.63 2.70 -9.47
CA CYS A 234 17.37 1.70 -8.72
C CYS A 234 16.48 0.51 -8.33
N THR A 235 16.98 -0.72 -8.47
CA THR A 235 16.23 -1.95 -8.16
C THR A 235 16.34 -2.38 -6.69
N ASN A 236 17.10 -1.64 -5.87
CA ASN A 236 17.22 -1.95 -4.45
C ASN A 236 15.88 -1.72 -3.74
N THR A 237 15.42 -2.73 -2.99
CA THR A 237 14.13 -2.74 -2.29
C THR A 237 14.16 -1.93 -0.99
N MET A 238 15.32 -1.44 -0.55
CA MET A 238 15.47 -0.60 0.64
C MET A 238 15.57 0.88 0.25
N GLN A 239 14.73 1.72 0.87
CA GLN A 239 14.84 3.17 0.76
C GLN A 239 16.11 3.67 1.45
N GLY A 240 16.82 4.62 0.83
CA GLY A 240 18.01 5.24 1.43
C GLY A 240 19.13 4.25 1.73
N HIS A 241 19.21 3.15 0.98
CA HIS A 241 20.21 2.12 1.18
C HIS A 241 21.63 2.67 1.01
N ASP A 242 22.57 2.08 1.74
CA ASP A 242 24.00 2.32 1.56
C ASP A 242 24.52 1.66 0.27
N GLY A 243 25.73 2.06 -0.15
CA GLY A 243 26.40 1.54 -1.34
C GLY A 243 25.89 2.12 -2.66
N ASP A 244 26.37 1.55 -3.77
CA ASP A 244 26.04 2.07 -5.10
C ASP A 244 24.63 1.68 -5.54
N HIS A 245 23.96 2.62 -6.23
CA HIS A 245 22.72 2.33 -6.95
C HIS A 245 23.00 1.48 -8.19
N GLN A 246 22.09 0.56 -8.47
CA GLN A 246 22.21 -0.36 -9.60
C GLN A 246 20.82 -0.75 -10.10
N LEU A 247 20.77 -1.27 -11.31
CA LEU A 247 19.58 -1.83 -11.93
C LEU A 247 19.99 -2.87 -12.98
N VAL A 248 19.05 -3.73 -13.37
CA VAL A 248 19.33 -4.84 -14.29
C VAL A 248 19.37 -4.35 -15.75
N PHE A 249 18.35 -3.61 -16.19
CA PHE A 249 18.22 -3.20 -17.59
C PHE A 249 18.19 -1.69 -17.74
N HIS A 250 19.24 -1.15 -18.37
CA HIS A 250 19.26 0.25 -18.77
C HIS A 250 18.41 0.47 -20.03
N ARG A 251 17.90 1.69 -20.19
CA ARG A 251 17.11 2.14 -21.35
C ARG A 251 17.85 3.21 -22.16
N PRO A 252 17.51 3.42 -23.44
CA PRO A 252 18.17 4.44 -24.26
C PRO A 252 18.20 5.79 -23.58
N GLN A 253 19.36 6.46 -23.56
CA GLN A 253 19.52 7.72 -22.82
C GLN A 253 18.69 8.87 -23.40
N GLY A 254 18.33 8.80 -24.68
CA GLY A 254 17.38 9.69 -25.34
C GLY A 254 15.98 9.66 -24.72
N VAL A 255 15.61 8.59 -24.00
CA VAL A 255 14.37 8.54 -23.20
C VAL A 255 14.41 9.53 -22.03
N LYS A 256 15.60 9.88 -21.51
CA LYS A 256 15.83 10.97 -20.55
C LYS A 256 16.21 12.29 -21.25
N GLY A 257 16.21 12.30 -22.58
CA GLY A 257 16.55 13.48 -23.37
C GLY A 257 18.04 13.72 -23.48
N TRP A 258 18.92 12.72 -23.35
CA TRP A 258 20.33 12.89 -23.71
C TRP A 258 20.50 13.00 -25.23
N ARG A 259 21.47 13.82 -25.64
CA ARG A 259 21.85 14.02 -27.04
C ARG A 259 23.34 13.79 -27.24
N TRP A 260 23.70 13.46 -28.47
CA TRP A 260 25.08 13.50 -28.92
C TRP A 260 25.63 14.93 -28.83
N ILE A 261 26.87 15.05 -28.32
CA ILE A 261 27.58 16.32 -28.16
C ILE A 261 27.54 17.09 -29.49
N GLU A 262 27.24 18.39 -29.41
CA GLU A 262 27.21 19.33 -30.54
C GLU A 262 26.14 19.05 -31.62
N THR A 263 25.20 18.14 -31.38
CA THR A 263 24.07 17.85 -32.29
C THR A 263 22.75 17.92 -31.54
N ASP A 264 21.61 18.00 -32.23
CA ASP A 264 20.27 17.80 -31.66
C ASP A 264 19.82 16.33 -31.70
N HIS A 265 20.73 15.39 -31.98
CA HIS A 265 20.43 13.98 -32.13
C HIS A 265 20.30 13.26 -30.77
N LEU A 266 19.14 12.67 -30.48
CA LEU A 266 18.89 11.89 -29.27
C LEU A 266 19.74 10.61 -29.25
N VAL A 267 20.25 10.24 -28.08
CA VAL A 267 21.11 9.05 -27.93
C VAL A 267 20.25 7.78 -27.84
N ILE A 268 20.48 6.82 -28.72
CA ILE A 268 19.81 5.51 -28.66
C ILE A 268 20.57 4.49 -27.81
N ASP A 269 21.83 4.78 -27.48
CA ASP A 269 22.68 3.90 -26.67
C ASP A 269 22.24 3.84 -25.20
N ILE A 270 22.48 2.68 -24.60
CA ILE A 270 22.26 2.44 -23.16
C ILE A 270 23.54 2.69 -22.37
N CYS A 271 23.36 3.04 -21.10
CA CYS A 271 24.45 3.38 -20.20
C CYS A 271 25.50 2.27 -20.11
N SER A 272 25.04 1.02 -20.08
CA SER A 272 25.89 -0.17 -19.98
C SER A 272 26.76 -0.42 -21.21
N SER A 273 26.30 -0.02 -22.42
CA SER A 273 27.15 -0.04 -23.61
C SER A 273 28.14 1.13 -23.60
N ASP A 274 27.70 2.31 -23.18
CA ASP A 274 28.54 3.50 -23.19
C ASP A 274 29.72 3.41 -22.23
N VAL A 275 29.54 2.85 -21.02
CA VAL A 275 30.65 2.63 -20.07
C VAL A 275 31.68 1.61 -20.55
N ALA A 276 31.37 0.81 -21.58
CA ALA A 276 32.29 -0.08 -22.25
C ALA A 276 32.98 0.55 -23.47
N SER A 277 32.50 1.70 -23.93
CA SER A 277 32.93 2.37 -25.15
C SER A 277 34.00 3.46 -24.92
N ASP A 278 34.54 4.01 -25.99
CA ASP A 278 35.42 5.21 -25.94
C ASP A 278 34.63 6.52 -26.06
N CYS A 279 33.30 6.46 -25.94
CA CYS A 279 32.45 7.65 -25.95
C CYS A 279 32.70 8.53 -24.72
N THR A 280 32.34 9.81 -24.85
CA THR A 280 32.39 10.78 -23.77
C THR A 280 31.02 11.42 -23.57
N PHE A 281 30.78 11.91 -22.35
CA PHE A 281 29.62 12.73 -22.01
C PHE A 281 30.08 14.05 -21.41
N ARG A 282 29.20 15.06 -21.43
CA ARG A 282 29.47 16.39 -20.86
C ARG A 282 28.72 16.60 -19.56
N ILE A 283 29.41 17.21 -18.60
CA ILE A 283 28.84 17.74 -17.36
C ILE A 283 29.11 19.24 -17.32
N GLY A 284 28.03 20.02 -17.18
CA GLY A 284 28.10 21.47 -17.32
C GLY A 284 28.68 21.89 -18.68
N ASP A 285 29.21 23.12 -18.74
CA ASP A 285 29.56 23.71 -20.03
C ASP A 285 30.88 23.15 -20.62
N ASN A 286 31.84 22.72 -19.80
CA ASN A 286 33.22 22.50 -20.27
C ASN A 286 33.88 21.16 -19.90
N LYS A 287 33.25 20.26 -19.14
CA LYS A 287 33.90 19.01 -18.72
C LYS A 287 33.39 17.82 -19.54
N SER A 288 34.15 17.43 -20.56
CA SER A 288 33.96 16.15 -21.26
C SER A 288 34.67 15.04 -20.47
N ILE A 289 33.93 13.98 -20.11
CA ILE A 289 34.43 12.84 -19.34
C ILE A 289 34.19 11.57 -20.14
N PRO A 290 35.19 10.68 -20.29
CA PRO A 290 34.97 9.35 -20.86
C PRO A 290 33.95 8.56 -20.05
N TYR A 291 33.02 7.88 -20.71
CA TYR A 291 32.02 7.06 -20.00
C TYR A 291 32.68 5.96 -19.15
N LYS A 292 33.81 5.38 -19.58
CA LYS A 292 34.62 4.45 -18.76
C LYS A 292 35.07 5.01 -17.40
N ARG A 293 35.11 6.34 -17.27
CA ARG A 293 35.50 7.07 -16.06
C ARG A 293 34.35 7.93 -15.52
N TYR A 294 33.10 7.54 -15.77
CA TYR A 294 31.93 8.32 -15.36
C TYR A 294 31.92 8.67 -13.88
N ARG A 295 32.49 7.83 -13.01
CA ARG A 295 32.56 8.10 -11.56
C ARG A 295 33.41 9.33 -11.21
N ASP A 296 34.34 9.76 -12.07
CA ASP A 296 35.16 10.98 -11.87
C ASP A 296 34.35 12.28 -12.01
N ALA A 297 33.09 12.17 -12.44
CA ALA A 297 32.10 13.23 -12.43
C ALA A 297 31.66 13.66 -11.02
N GLY A 298 31.82 12.80 -10.02
CA GLY A 298 31.19 12.96 -8.71
C GLY A 298 29.68 12.67 -8.72
N PRO A 299 28.98 12.90 -7.60
CA PRO A 299 27.53 12.68 -7.52
C PRO A 299 26.76 13.56 -8.53
N PRO A 300 25.67 13.06 -9.12
CA PRO A 300 25.04 11.77 -8.86
C PRO A 300 25.64 10.59 -9.65
N TYR A 301 26.70 10.77 -10.43
CA TYR A 301 27.26 9.71 -11.28
C TYR A 301 28.11 8.70 -10.50
N SER A 302 28.90 9.18 -9.55
CA SER A 302 29.83 8.34 -8.78
C SER A 302 29.15 7.35 -7.84
N THR A 303 27.87 7.58 -7.52
CA THR A 303 27.04 6.74 -6.63
C THR A 303 26.30 5.63 -7.37
N TRP A 304 26.55 5.46 -8.67
CA TRP A 304 25.95 4.40 -9.48
C TRP A 304 27.00 3.36 -9.85
N ASN A 305 26.60 2.09 -9.85
CA ASN A 305 27.37 0.98 -10.40
C ASN A 305 26.74 0.50 -11.72
N ILE A 306 27.21 1.07 -12.82
CA ILE A 306 26.80 0.70 -14.18
C ILE A 306 27.78 -0.34 -14.70
N LEU A 307 27.30 -1.59 -14.83
CA LEU A 307 28.10 -2.70 -15.35
C LEU A 307 28.09 -2.69 -16.89
N PRO A 308 29.24 -3.01 -17.53
CA PRO A 308 29.30 -3.25 -18.97
C PRO A 308 28.40 -4.43 -19.39
N ASP A 309 27.26 -4.11 -20.00
CA ASP A 309 26.29 -5.07 -20.52
C ASP A 309 25.57 -4.46 -21.74
N PRO A 310 25.74 -5.00 -22.96
CA PRO A 310 25.05 -4.48 -24.13
C PRO A 310 23.57 -4.90 -24.21
N SER A 311 23.07 -5.68 -23.25
CA SER A 311 21.69 -6.19 -23.25
C SER A 311 20.68 -5.06 -23.10
N MET A 312 19.90 -4.84 -24.16
CA MET A 312 18.79 -3.88 -24.19
C MET A 312 17.49 -4.61 -24.50
N GLN A 313 16.51 -4.46 -23.62
CA GLN A 313 15.17 -5.01 -23.78
C GLN A 313 14.52 -4.51 -25.07
N ALA A 314 13.94 -5.42 -25.85
CA ALA A 314 13.04 -5.18 -26.97
C ALA A 314 11.94 -4.18 -26.60
N TYR A 315 11.47 -4.18 -25.36
CA TYR A 315 10.50 -3.21 -24.85
C TYR A 315 10.93 -1.75 -25.08
N TRP A 316 12.16 -1.40 -24.73
CA TRP A 316 12.64 -0.03 -24.88
C TRP A 316 12.93 0.34 -26.34
N LYS A 317 13.32 -0.64 -27.17
CA LYS A 317 13.49 -0.44 -28.62
C LYS A 317 12.16 -0.16 -29.31
N TRP A 318 11.13 -0.94 -28.96
CA TRP A 318 9.74 -0.73 -29.38
C TRP A 318 9.25 0.65 -28.91
N PHE A 319 9.39 0.98 -27.62
CA PHE A 319 8.94 2.25 -27.06
C PHE A 319 9.54 3.46 -27.80
N VAL A 320 10.86 3.47 -28.01
CA VAL A 320 11.54 4.57 -28.71
C VAL A 320 11.07 4.67 -30.17
N SER A 321 10.88 3.55 -30.85
CA SER A 321 10.41 3.52 -32.24
C SER A 321 8.96 3.97 -32.37
N HIS A 322 8.10 3.50 -31.46
CA HIS A 322 6.66 3.76 -31.47
C HIS A 322 6.35 5.21 -31.06
N PHE A 323 7.00 5.72 -30.01
CA PHE A 323 6.80 7.07 -29.49
C PHE A 323 7.84 8.08 -29.99
N GLN A 324 8.51 7.81 -31.12
CA GLN A 324 9.59 8.64 -31.67
C GLN A 324 9.19 10.13 -31.71
N THR A 325 8.09 10.46 -32.39
CA THR A 325 7.64 11.85 -32.59
C THR A 325 7.30 12.56 -31.27
N HIS A 326 6.78 11.82 -30.30
CA HIS A 326 6.46 12.35 -28.98
C HIS A 326 7.72 12.65 -28.16
N LEU A 327 8.72 11.77 -28.19
CA LEU A 327 10.02 11.99 -27.56
C LEU A 327 10.77 13.15 -28.20
N GLU A 328 10.75 13.24 -29.53
CA GLU A 328 11.33 14.36 -30.28
C GLU A 328 10.69 15.70 -29.89
N ALA A 329 9.36 15.74 -29.79
CA ALA A 329 8.62 16.92 -29.37
C ALA A 329 8.90 17.29 -27.90
N LEU A 330 8.92 16.30 -26.99
CA LEU A 330 9.16 16.49 -25.56
C LEU A 330 10.51 17.17 -25.29
N TYR A 331 11.54 16.78 -26.02
CA TYR A 331 12.90 17.29 -25.81
C TYR A 331 13.34 18.36 -26.83
N ASN A 332 12.49 18.67 -27.81
CA ASN A 332 12.81 19.53 -28.96
C ASN A 332 14.11 19.09 -29.67
N ARG A 333 14.17 17.80 -30.01
CA ARG A 333 15.36 17.09 -30.56
C ARG A 333 14.93 16.03 -31.58
N LYS A 334 15.89 15.36 -32.23
CA LYS A 334 15.60 14.41 -33.33
C LYS A 334 16.31 13.07 -33.19
N PHE A 335 15.66 11.99 -33.61
CA PHE A 335 16.33 10.69 -33.80
C PHE A 335 16.87 10.61 -35.22
N GLN A 336 18.00 11.28 -35.46
CA GLN A 336 18.65 11.41 -36.77
C GLN A 336 20.17 11.29 -36.64
N GLY A 337 20.87 11.05 -37.76
CA GLY A 337 22.32 10.94 -37.81
C GLY A 337 22.85 9.93 -36.80
N LYS A 338 23.66 10.38 -35.83
CA LYS A 338 24.21 9.50 -34.76
C LYS A 338 23.13 8.89 -33.85
N GLY A 339 21.94 9.48 -33.81
CA GLY A 339 20.78 9.02 -33.06
C GLY A 339 19.71 8.35 -33.91
N GLU A 340 20.02 7.97 -35.15
CA GLU A 340 19.04 7.37 -36.05
C GLU A 340 18.56 6.00 -35.52
N ILE A 341 17.24 5.85 -35.36
CA ILE A 341 16.64 4.60 -34.89
C ILE A 341 16.84 3.53 -35.97
N PRO A 342 17.49 2.39 -35.66
CA PRO A 342 17.72 1.33 -36.62
C PRO A 342 16.40 0.74 -37.14
N GLU A 343 16.38 0.38 -38.43
CA GLU A 343 15.23 -0.28 -39.06
C GLU A 343 14.79 -1.55 -38.33
N ALA A 344 15.74 -2.27 -37.73
CA ALA A 344 15.44 -3.45 -36.91
C ALA A 344 14.55 -3.13 -35.70
N TRP A 345 14.67 -1.95 -35.08
CA TRP A 345 13.83 -1.56 -33.94
C TRP A 345 12.41 -1.25 -34.39
N ARG A 346 12.25 -0.68 -35.59
CA ARG A 346 10.95 -0.36 -36.19
C ARG A 346 10.11 -1.61 -36.49
N ARG A 347 10.76 -2.77 -36.62
CA ARG A 347 10.11 -4.06 -36.89
C ARG A 347 9.67 -4.79 -35.62
N ILE A 348 10.12 -4.36 -34.45
CA ILE A 348 9.72 -4.97 -33.18
C ILE A 348 8.25 -4.65 -32.94
N THR A 349 7.45 -5.70 -32.81
CA THR A 349 6.02 -5.59 -32.51
C THR A 349 5.79 -5.38 -31.01
N LYS A 350 4.61 -4.87 -30.64
CA LYS A 350 4.22 -4.73 -29.24
C LYS A 350 4.18 -6.09 -28.56
N GLU A 351 3.70 -7.11 -29.26
CA GLU A 351 3.58 -8.48 -28.75
C GLU A 351 4.97 -9.08 -28.45
N GLU A 352 5.96 -8.87 -29.32
CA GLU A 352 7.35 -9.29 -29.06
C GLU A 352 7.96 -8.53 -27.86
N ALA A 353 7.73 -7.23 -27.77
CA ALA A 353 8.18 -6.40 -26.65
C ALA A 353 7.60 -6.87 -25.31
N LEU A 354 6.30 -7.22 -25.27
CA LEU A 354 5.63 -7.73 -24.08
C LEU A 354 6.08 -9.15 -23.73
N SER A 355 6.26 -10.04 -24.72
CA SER A 355 6.70 -11.42 -24.49
C SER A 355 8.12 -11.51 -23.90
N GLU A 356 8.99 -10.55 -24.20
CA GLU A 356 10.33 -10.48 -23.57
C GLU A 356 10.24 -10.12 -22.09
N LEU A 357 9.31 -9.25 -21.70
CA LEU A 357 9.11 -8.89 -20.30
C LEU A 357 8.65 -10.07 -19.43
N ASP A 358 8.04 -11.11 -20.02
CA ASP A 358 7.65 -12.34 -19.29
C ASP A 358 8.82 -13.28 -18.98
N LYS A 359 9.99 -13.07 -19.60
CA LYS A 359 11.18 -13.93 -19.44
C LYS A 359 12.06 -13.52 -18.26
N HIS A 360 11.74 -12.40 -17.62
CA HIS A 360 12.49 -11.74 -16.56
C HIS A 360 11.56 -11.34 -15.42
#